data_AF-A0A2G4GEP3-F1
#
_entry.id   AF-A0A2G4GEP3-F1
#
_cell.length_a   1.000
_cell.length_b   1.000
_cell.length_c   1.000
_cell.angle_alpha   90.00
_cell.angle_beta   90.00
_cell.angle_gamma   90.00
#
_symmetry.space_group_name_H-M   'P 1'
#
loop_
_entity.id
_entity.type
_entity.pdbx_description
1 polymer ?
#
loop_
_entity_poly.entity_id
_entity_poly.type
_entity_poly.pdbx_seq_one_letter_code
_entity_poly.pdbx_strand_id
1 'polypeptide(L)'
;MKSLLPLRAMLLVALTGASAGAQSPAQTNHSTTTPPPVVNTRAMIVDGKAVTERVPTTVTHEMESVIKAYKAVIFVTNRADAIYDQKISALEDYLSSQITDLGFNVLSREVVVDSLRKFDPVTASEPRPAESLDSQLTEQSSALRLAQNMGVDYIIQASIAGVTNKDITINAYGVKATTLERTLRVTYKILEASAGGSLTGDTVRATAKIQQTANASTNDASMINELLDESAKKITDGLKTRVAQNRIAPTAAKANFVNVNIQLEAVDMMIPDVRLGAENTVSISESKFKISPLNATVEVDGVAIGSAPGKVSLRSGFSKLRITREGFKTWERTINAVEGQTLSVALSMSDAGYARWKESTEFIINLKNNSKLTDGQVKVLEGMGKMLSESFSRMDTKENVKLVIPGVR
;
A
#
# COMPACT_ATOMS: atom_id res chain seq x y z
N MET A 1 -9.79 -27.22 -73.14
CA MET A 1 -10.98 -27.39 -72.28
C MET A 1 -10.46 -27.32 -70.84
N LYS A 2 -10.54 -26.15 -70.19
CA LYS A 2 -11.65 -25.61 -69.35
C LYS A 2 -11.50 -26.02 -67.86
N SER A 3 -11.72 -25.02 -66.99
CA SER A 3 -11.67 -24.98 -65.51
C SER A 3 -10.25 -24.76 -64.93
N LEU A 4 -9.83 -23.60 -64.37
CA LEU A 4 -10.50 -22.48 -63.68
C LEU A 4 -11.32 -22.88 -62.45
N LEU A 5 -10.76 -22.66 -61.25
CA LEU A 5 -11.37 -22.04 -60.05
C LEU A 5 -10.30 -21.84 -58.93
N PRO A 6 -10.50 -20.93 -57.94
CA PRO A 6 -9.51 -19.91 -57.61
C PRO A 6 -9.13 -19.81 -56.12
N LEU A 7 -8.12 -18.95 -55.90
CA LEU A 7 -7.62 -18.40 -54.64
C LEU A 7 -8.76 -17.87 -53.74
N ARG A 8 -8.92 -18.43 -52.54
CA ARG A 8 -9.82 -17.89 -51.50
C ARG A 8 -9.07 -16.84 -50.66
N ALA A 9 -9.43 -15.58 -50.89
CA ALA A 9 -9.14 -14.47 -49.98
C ALA A 9 -9.98 -14.63 -48.70
N MET A 10 -9.34 -14.63 -47.54
CA MET A 10 -10.01 -14.61 -46.24
C MET A 10 -9.97 -13.18 -45.71
N LEU A 11 -11.06 -12.46 -45.97
CA LEU A 11 -11.40 -11.16 -45.39
C LEU A 11 -11.97 -11.42 -43.99
N LEU A 12 -11.26 -11.01 -42.92
CA LEU A 12 -11.83 -11.03 -41.57
C LEU A 12 -12.30 -9.63 -41.20
N VAL A 13 -13.62 -9.54 -41.03
CA VAL A 13 -14.41 -8.34 -40.74
C VAL A 13 -14.16 -7.87 -39.30
N ALA A 14 -13.95 -6.57 -39.15
CA ALA A 14 -13.95 -5.87 -37.88
C ALA A 14 -15.39 -5.79 -37.32
N LEU A 15 -15.59 -6.22 -36.07
CA LEU A 15 -16.77 -5.87 -35.28
C LEU A 15 -16.33 -5.06 -34.07
N THR A 16 -16.74 -3.79 -34.10
CA THR A 16 -16.71 -2.83 -33.01
C THR A 16 -17.77 -3.18 -31.97
N GLY A 17 -17.37 -3.36 -30.72
CA GLY A 17 -18.23 -3.36 -29.55
C GLY A 17 -17.70 -2.37 -28.52
N ALA A 18 -18.34 -1.21 -28.42
CA ALA A 18 -18.03 -0.19 -27.44
C ALA A 18 -18.73 -0.52 -26.11
N SER A 19 -17.96 -0.60 -25.02
CA SER A 19 -18.47 -0.43 -23.66
C SER A 19 -17.56 0.55 -22.94
N ALA A 20 -18.11 1.72 -22.63
CA ALA A 20 -17.45 2.79 -21.92
C ALA A 20 -17.30 2.46 -20.42
N GLY A 21 -16.08 2.60 -19.92
CA GLY A 21 -15.75 2.61 -18.49
C GLY A 21 -14.40 3.31 -18.35
N ALA A 22 -14.43 4.55 -17.87
CA ALA A 22 -13.27 5.43 -17.77
C ALA A 22 -12.21 4.85 -16.82
N GLN A 23 -11.05 4.48 -17.38
CA GLN A 23 -9.80 4.32 -16.65
C GLN A 23 -8.79 5.33 -17.20
N SER A 24 -8.12 6.03 -16.29
CA SER A 24 -7.09 7.04 -16.55
C SER A 24 -6.01 6.53 -17.53
N PRO A 25 -5.54 7.34 -18.49
CA PRO A 25 -4.55 6.89 -19.45
C PRO A 25 -3.16 6.82 -18.80
N ALA A 26 -2.67 5.61 -18.54
CA ALA A 26 -1.22 5.39 -18.49
C ALA A 26 -0.69 5.59 -19.92
N GLN A 27 0.09 6.64 -20.14
CA GLN A 27 0.74 6.87 -21.42
C GLN A 27 1.85 5.83 -21.66
N THR A 28 1.51 4.73 -22.33
CA THR A 28 2.48 3.85 -22.95
C THR A 28 2.81 4.38 -24.35
N ASN A 29 3.94 5.08 -24.47
CA ASN A 29 4.48 5.42 -25.78
C ASN A 29 5.12 4.18 -26.41
N HIS A 30 4.49 3.65 -27.45
CA HIS A 30 5.03 2.56 -28.26
C HIS A 30 5.95 3.14 -29.35
N SER A 31 7.26 2.95 -29.21
CA SER A 31 8.19 3.16 -30.32
C SER A 31 8.57 1.81 -30.91
N THR A 32 8.13 1.54 -32.13
CA THR A 32 8.50 0.35 -32.88
C THR A 32 9.66 0.69 -33.81
N THR A 33 10.88 0.33 -33.42
CA THR A 33 12.01 0.28 -34.37
C THR A 33 12.10 -1.14 -34.91
N THR A 34 11.86 -1.31 -36.21
CA THR A 34 12.05 -2.60 -36.90
C THR A 34 13.49 -2.66 -37.39
N PRO A 35 14.39 -3.48 -36.81
CA PRO A 35 15.70 -3.69 -37.40
C PRO A 35 15.56 -4.37 -38.78
N PRO A 36 16.47 -4.11 -39.74
CA PRO A 36 16.38 -4.68 -41.08
C PRO A 36 16.48 -6.22 -41.04
N PRO A 37 15.73 -6.94 -41.90
CA PRO A 37 15.67 -8.40 -41.86
C PRO A 37 17.03 -9.02 -42.20
N VAL A 38 17.47 -9.97 -41.36
CA VAL A 38 18.66 -10.79 -41.64
C VAL A 38 18.25 -11.91 -42.61
N VAL A 39 18.84 -11.90 -43.81
CA VAL A 39 18.57 -12.90 -44.85
C VAL A 39 19.54 -14.06 -44.68
N ASN A 40 19.06 -15.19 -44.14
CA ASN A 40 19.80 -16.45 -44.21
C ASN A 40 19.53 -17.12 -45.56
N THR A 41 20.61 -17.38 -46.31
CA THR A 41 20.54 -18.00 -47.63
C THR A 41 20.94 -19.47 -47.52
N ARG A 42 20.05 -20.39 -47.88
CA ARG A 42 20.41 -21.80 -48.09
C ARG A 42 20.31 -22.11 -49.58
N ALA A 43 21.41 -22.60 -50.15
CA ALA A 43 21.44 -23.09 -51.53
C ALA A 43 21.18 -24.60 -51.53
N MET A 44 20.18 -25.04 -52.29
CA MET A 44 19.94 -26.46 -52.55
C MET A 44 19.88 -26.70 -54.06
N ILE A 45 20.33 -27.86 -54.49
CA ILE A 45 20.20 -28.30 -55.89
C ILE A 45 18.91 -29.12 -55.97
N VAL A 46 17.94 -28.60 -56.72
CA VAL A 46 16.72 -29.33 -57.08
C VAL A 46 16.75 -29.50 -58.59
N ASP A 47 16.76 -30.75 -59.05
CA ASP A 47 16.69 -31.12 -60.46
C ASP A 47 17.81 -30.51 -61.35
N GLY A 48 19.05 -30.56 -60.84
CA GLY A 48 20.25 -30.12 -61.58
C GLY A 48 20.43 -28.61 -61.74
N LYS A 49 19.56 -27.78 -61.12
CA LYS A 49 19.70 -26.31 -61.07
C LYS A 49 19.75 -25.82 -59.64
N ALA A 50 20.61 -24.84 -59.37
CA ALA A 50 20.74 -24.22 -58.05
C ALA A 50 19.51 -23.35 -57.77
N VAL A 51 18.78 -23.67 -56.69
CA VAL A 51 17.65 -22.88 -56.20
C VAL A 51 18.03 -22.25 -54.87
N THR A 52 17.86 -20.93 -54.77
CA THR A 52 18.16 -20.13 -53.59
C THR A 52 16.88 -19.86 -52.81
N GLU A 53 16.72 -20.46 -51.64
CA GLU A 53 15.59 -20.19 -50.75
C GLU A 53 15.97 -19.07 -49.77
N ARG A 54 15.21 -17.97 -49.79
CA ARG A 54 15.32 -16.87 -48.82
C ARG A 54 14.20 -17.01 -47.80
N VAL A 55 14.51 -17.49 -46.60
CA VAL A 55 13.54 -17.52 -45.50
C VAL A 55 13.81 -16.32 -44.58
N PRO A 56 12.95 -15.29 -44.55
CA PRO A 56 13.08 -14.21 -43.60
C PRO A 56 12.73 -14.74 -42.19
N THR A 57 13.69 -14.77 -41.28
CA THR A 57 13.43 -15.02 -39.85
C THR A 57 13.37 -13.68 -39.14
N THR A 58 12.17 -13.23 -38.80
CA THR A 58 11.99 -12.06 -37.93
C THR A 58 12.06 -12.52 -36.48
N VAL A 59 13.18 -12.28 -35.80
CA VAL A 59 13.27 -12.46 -34.34
C VAL A 59 12.83 -11.14 -33.71
N THR A 60 11.59 -11.08 -33.25
CA THR A 60 11.09 -9.96 -32.45
C THR A 60 11.62 -10.12 -31.03
N HIS A 61 12.65 -9.36 -30.66
CA HIS A 61 13.00 -9.19 -29.25
C HIS A 61 12.06 -8.17 -28.64
N GLU A 62 11.05 -8.65 -27.91
CA GLU A 62 10.26 -7.81 -27.00
C GLU A 62 11.15 -7.47 -25.79
N MET A 63 11.79 -6.30 -25.84
CA MET A 63 12.43 -5.73 -24.65
C MET A 63 11.36 -5.03 -23.83
N GLU A 64 10.81 -5.74 -22.84
CA GLU A 64 9.98 -5.14 -21.80
C GLU A 64 10.83 -4.11 -21.04
N SER A 65 10.68 -2.83 -21.38
CA SER A 65 11.37 -1.75 -20.68
C SER A 65 10.67 -1.52 -19.35
N VAL A 66 11.16 -2.18 -18.31
CA VAL A 66 10.79 -1.88 -16.92
C VAL A 66 11.11 -0.41 -16.66
N ILE A 67 10.07 0.41 -16.50
CA ILE A 67 10.22 1.81 -16.08
C ILE A 67 10.92 1.79 -14.72
N LYS A 68 12.19 2.19 -14.70
CA LYS A 68 12.96 2.35 -13.47
C LYS A 68 12.43 3.56 -12.72
N ALA A 69 11.47 3.35 -11.83
CA ALA A 69 10.96 4.40 -10.95
C ALA A 69 11.85 4.49 -9.70
N TYR A 70 12.48 5.65 -9.49
CA TYR A 70 13.22 5.95 -8.27
C TYR A 70 12.42 6.96 -7.45
N LYS A 71 11.80 6.54 -6.34
CA LYS A 71 11.15 7.47 -5.43
C LYS A 71 12.14 7.92 -4.36
N ALA A 72 12.41 9.21 -4.29
CA ALA A 72 13.39 9.77 -3.39
C ALA A 72 12.85 10.99 -2.63
N VAL A 73 13.32 11.17 -1.40
CA VAL A 73 13.17 12.42 -0.67
C VAL A 73 14.52 13.13 -0.59
N ILE A 74 14.55 14.46 -0.73
CA ILE A 74 15.76 15.27 -0.59
C ILE A 74 15.77 15.96 0.77
N PHE A 75 16.91 15.91 1.44
CA PHE A 75 17.17 16.69 2.65
C PHE A 75 18.50 17.43 2.50
N VAL A 76 18.44 18.75 2.63
CA VAL A 76 19.62 19.62 2.63
C VAL A 76 19.88 20.11 4.04
N THR A 77 21.14 20.08 4.46
CA THR A 77 21.57 20.59 5.78
C THR A 77 22.78 21.49 5.62
N ASN A 78 22.94 22.46 6.51
CA ASN A 78 24.17 23.24 6.59
C ASN A 78 25.06 22.72 7.72
N ARG A 79 26.35 22.51 7.42
CA ARG A 79 27.41 22.20 8.39
C ARG A 79 28.57 23.19 8.31
N ALA A 80 28.44 24.21 7.46
CA ALA A 80 29.37 25.32 7.37
C ALA A 80 28.96 26.39 8.40
N ASP A 81 29.25 27.65 8.08
CA ASP A 81 28.86 28.80 8.89
C ASP A 81 27.34 29.08 8.80
N ALA A 82 26.73 29.58 9.87
CA ALA A 82 25.29 29.86 9.97
C ALA A 82 24.79 30.86 8.92
N ILE A 83 25.68 31.70 8.37
CA ILE A 83 25.33 32.60 7.25
C ILE A 83 24.81 31.85 6.01
N TYR A 84 25.11 30.55 5.88
CA TYR A 84 24.67 29.73 4.76
C TYR A 84 23.35 28.99 5.01
N ASP A 85 22.73 29.15 6.17
CA ASP A 85 21.41 28.54 6.46
C ASP A 85 20.34 29.05 5.49
N GLN A 86 20.42 30.32 5.11
CA GLN A 86 19.54 30.94 4.12
C GLN A 86 19.70 30.36 2.69
N LYS A 87 20.75 29.55 2.46
CA LYS A 87 21.05 28.93 1.16
C LYS A 87 20.59 27.49 1.06
N ILE A 88 20.06 26.90 2.15
CA ILE A 88 19.55 25.53 2.17
C ILE A 88 18.42 25.36 1.15
N SER A 89 17.42 26.23 1.18
CA SER A 89 16.27 26.17 0.26
C SER A 89 16.69 26.29 -1.19
N ALA A 90 17.62 27.20 -1.50
CA ALA A 90 18.13 27.36 -2.87
C ALA A 90 18.82 26.08 -3.39
N LEU A 91 19.65 25.43 -2.56
CA LEU A 91 20.29 24.17 -2.94
C LEU A 91 19.28 23.03 -3.08
N GLU A 92 18.26 22.99 -2.25
CA GLU A 92 17.18 22.00 -2.33
C GLU A 92 16.38 22.15 -3.63
N ASP A 93 16.09 23.38 -4.05
CA ASP A 93 15.41 23.68 -5.32
C ASP A 93 16.25 23.25 -6.53
N TYR A 94 17.56 23.57 -6.54
CA TYR A 94 18.45 23.13 -7.62
C TYR A 94 18.56 21.60 -7.69
N LEU A 95 18.73 20.94 -6.55
CA LEU A 95 18.81 19.47 -6.50
C LEU A 95 17.49 18.82 -6.91
N SER A 96 16.36 19.30 -6.41
CA SER A 96 15.05 18.73 -6.74
C SER A 96 14.73 18.84 -8.22
N SER A 97 14.97 20.00 -8.82
CA SER A 97 14.78 20.23 -10.26
C SER A 97 15.66 19.28 -11.09
N GLN A 98 16.97 19.29 -10.86
CA GLN A 98 17.92 18.53 -11.68
C GLN A 98 17.82 17.00 -11.48
N ILE A 99 17.50 16.54 -10.27
CA ILE A 99 17.31 15.11 -9.98
C ILE A 99 15.98 14.62 -10.55
N THR A 100 14.94 15.45 -10.56
CA THR A 100 13.67 15.12 -11.23
C THR A 100 13.87 14.93 -12.73
N ASP A 101 14.70 15.77 -13.37
CA ASP A 101 15.07 15.62 -14.79
C ASP A 101 15.82 14.30 -15.09
N LEU A 102 16.46 13.67 -14.10
CA LEU A 102 17.06 12.33 -14.24
C LEU A 102 16.03 11.19 -14.21
N GLY A 103 14.75 11.48 -13.96
CA GLY A 103 13.67 10.49 -13.86
C GLY A 103 13.39 9.98 -12.45
N PHE A 104 13.90 10.66 -11.42
CA PHE A 104 13.50 10.41 -10.04
C PHE A 104 12.17 11.10 -9.75
N ASN A 105 11.29 10.43 -9.02
CA ASN A 105 10.15 11.07 -8.37
C ASN A 105 10.64 11.63 -7.03
N VAL A 106 10.86 12.93 -6.99
CA VAL A 106 11.45 13.63 -5.85
C VAL A 106 10.38 14.30 -5.01
N LEU A 107 10.45 14.07 -3.70
CA LEU A 107 9.74 14.86 -2.70
C LEU A 107 10.73 15.75 -1.96
N SER A 108 10.47 17.05 -1.90
CA SER A 108 11.25 18.01 -1.10
C SER A 108 10.63 18.20 0.29
N ARG A 109 11.47 18.51 1.28
CA ARG A 109 11.02 18.80 2.65
C ARG A 109 10.05 19.97 2.65
N GLU A 110 10.37 21.03 1.91
CA GLU A 110 9.54 22.24 1.85
C GLU A 110 8.11 21.91 1.41
N VAL A 111 7.94 21.12 0.35
CA VAL A 111 6.61 20.73 -0.14
C VAL A 111 5.85 19.88 0.87
N VAL A 112 6.53 19.00 1.59
CA VAL A 112 5.90 18.14 2.61
C VAL A 112 5.48 18.95 3.84
N VAL A 113 6.36 19.82 4.33
CA VAL A 113 6.08 20.69 5.49
C VAL A 113 4.98 21.69 5.16
N ASP A 114 5.05 22.34 3.99
CA ASP A 114 4.01 23.26 3.54
C ASP A 114 2.67 22.56 3.33
N SER A 115 2.67 21.32 2.80
CA SER A 115 1.44 20.55 2.65
C SER A 115 0.84 20.21 4.01
N LEU A 116 1.65 19.79 4.99
CA LEU A 116 1.19 19.47 6.34
C LEU A 116 0.65 20.71 7.07
N ARG A 117 1.29 21.88 6.91
CA ARG A 117 0.81 23.15 7.47
C ARG A 117 -0.51 23.59 6.85
N LYS A 118 -0.72 23.37 5.54
CA LYS A 118 -1.99 23.66 4.87
C LYS A 118 -3.16 22.81 5.40
N PHE A 119 -2.89 21.68 6.03
CA PHE A 119 -3.94 20.85 6.66
C PHE A 119 -4.41 21.38 8.02
N ASP A 120 -3.66 22.26 8.67
CA ASP A 120 -4.04 22.87 9.94
C ASP A 120 -4.27 24.38 9.78
N PRO A 121 -5.53 24.85 9.82
CA PRO A 121 -5.87 26.25 9.56
C PRO A 121 -5.27 27.23 10.59
N VAL A 122 -4.91 26.74 11.79
CA VAL A 122 -4.29 27.57 12.85
C VAL A 122 -2.83 27.84 12.52
N THR A 123 -2.07 26.82 12.12
CA THR A 123 -0.64 26.96 11.78
C THR A 123 -0.38 27.44 10.35
N ALA A 124 -1.37 27.40 9.46
CA ALA A 124 -1.31 27.99 8.12
C ALA A 124 -1.24 29.53 8.12
N SER A 125 -1.73 30.17 9.18
CA SER A 125 -1.86 31.63 9.29
C SER A 125 -0.69 32.29 10.04
N GLU A 126 0.20 31.51 10.65
CA GLU A 126 1.33 32.01 11.43
C GLU A 126 2.63 32.12 10.62
N PRO A 127 3.46 33.18 10.82
CA PRO A 127 4.80 33.26 10.25
C PRO A 127 5.64 32.04 10.62
N ARG A 128 6.47 31.55 9.68
CA ARG A 128 7.34 30.38 9.88
C ARG A 128 8.22 30.58 11.13
N PRO A 129 8.09 29.75 12.20
CA PRO A 129 8.95 29.86 13.37
C PRO A 129 10.41 29.58 12.99
N ALA A 130 11.35 30.39 13.49
CA ALA A 130 12.78 30.17 13.26
C ALA A 130 13.30 28.84 13.85
N GLU A 131 12.60 28.29 14.85
CA GLU A 131 12.85 26.97 15.46
C GLU A 131 11.73 25.97 15.16
N SER A 132 11.22 25.97 13.92
CA SER A 132 10.18 25.03 13.53
C SER A 132 10.69 23.59 13.46
N LEU A 133 9.74 22.65 13.33
CA LEU A 133 9.89 21.22 13.05
C LEU A 133 11.06 20.85 12.10
N ASP A 134 11.52 21.77 11.27
CA ASP A 134 12.74 21.72 10.46
C ASP A 134 14.01 21.33 11.25
N SER A 135 14.19 21.84 12.47
CA SER A 135 15.34 21.47 13.32
C SER A 135 15.25 20.01 13.79
N GLN A 136 14.05 19.55 14.15
CA GLN A 136 13.79 18.17 14.58
C GLN A 136 13.87 17.17 13.41
N LEU A 137 13.54 17.60 12.19
CA LEU A 137 13.69 16.83 10.94
C LEU A 137 15.14 16.84 10.42
N THR A 138 16.05 17.59 11.02
CA THR A 138 17.49 17.56 10.68
C THR A 138 18.17 16.29 11.23
N GLU A 139 17.56 15.63 12.22
CA GLU A 139 18.04 14.35 12.73
C GLU A 139 17.78 13.20 11.74
N GLN A 140 18.78 12.34 11.56
CA GLN A 140 18.71 11.19 10.65
C GLN A 140 17.59 10.20 11.03
N SER A 141 17.26 10.09 12.32
CA SER A 141 16.18 9.27 12.87
C SER A 141 14.80 9.76 12.41
N SER A 142 14.57 11.08 12.48
CA SER A 142 13.33 11.75 12.07
C SER A 142 13.16 11.71 10.55
N ALA A 143 14.23 11.99 9.80
CA ALA A 143 14.24 11.94 8.34
C ALA A 143 13.93 10.52 7.81
N LEU A 144 14.48 9.49 8.44
CA LEU A 144 14.21 8.09 8.09
C LEU A 144 12.75 7.71 8.34
N ARG A 145 12.19 8.06 9.51
CA ARG A 145 10.77 7.79 9.83
C ARG A 145 9.83 8.53 8.89
N LEU A 146 10.14 9.77 8.56
CA LEU A 146 9.37 10.55 7.59
C LEU A 146 9.40 9.88 6.20
N ALA A 147 10.58 9.50 5.73
CA ALA A 147 10.75 8.78 4.46
C ALA A 147 9.95 7.45 4.43
N GLN A 148 9.99 6.70 5.54
CA GLN A 148 9.21 5.46 5.69
C GLN A 148 7.71 5.71 5.63
N ASN A 149 7.21 6.75 6.30
CA ASN A 149 5.80 7.14 6.27
C ASN A 149 5.36 7.62 4.87
N MET A 150 6.27 8.19 4.09
CA MET A 150 6.01 8.67 2.74
C MET A 150 6.10 7.56 1.67
N GLY A 151 6.57 6.36 2.03
CA GLY A 151 6.74 5.26 1.08
C GLY A 151 7.74 5.56 -0.04
N VAL A 152 8.76 6.37 0.24
CA VAL A 152 9.89 6.58 -0.68
C VAL A 152 10.91 5.45 -0.53
N ASP A 153 11.66 5.18 -1.59
CA ASP A 153 12.66 4.12 -1.60
C ASP A 153 14.03 4.63 -1.15
N TYR A 154 14.33 5.90 -1.46
CA TYR A 154 15.64 6.52 -1.26
C TYR A 154 15.56 7.84 -0.48
N ILE A 155 16.60 8.09 0.29
CA ILE A 155 16.84 9.37 0.95
C ILE A 155 18.11 9.97 0.37
N ILE A 156 18.02 11.16 -0.22
CA ILE A 156 19.16 11.91 -0.73
C ILE A 156 19.48 13.00 0.31
N GLN A 157 20.51 12.78 1.09
CA GLN A 157 20.97 13.72 2.10
C GLN A 157 22.16 14.51 1.54
N ALA A 158 21.97 15.81 1.30
CA ALA A 158 23.03 16.74 0.92
C ALA A 158 23.40 17.65 2.09
N SER A 159 24.66 18.05 2.18
CA SER A 159 25.14 18.96 3.20
C SER A 159 26.20 19.93 2.68
N ILE A 160 25.97 21.22 2.91
CA ILE A 160 26.97 22.27 2.72
C ILE A 160 28.05 22.05 3.77
N ALA A 161 29.19 21.51 3.34
CA ALA A 161 30.27 21.10 4.24
C ALA A 161 31.22 22.24 4.56
N GLY A 162 31.31 23.24 3.69
CA GLY A 162 32.17 24.41 3.92
C GLY A 162 32.29 25.31 2.70
N VAL A 163 32.56 26.58 2.97
CA VAL A 163 32.92 27.58 1.96
C VAL A 163 34.31 28.10 2.29
N THR A 164 35.20 28.09 1.30
CA THR A 164 36.56 28.62 1.42
C THR A 164 36.68 29.89 0.60
N ASN A 165 37.07 30.97 1.29
CA ASN A 165 37.29 32.28 0.71
C ASN A 165 38.80 32.53 0.66
N LYS A 166 39.34 32.77 -0.54
CA LYS A 166 40.76 33.08 -0.75
C LYS A 166 40.90 34.33 -1.61
N ASP A 167 41.53 35.35 -1.05
CA ASP A 167 41.76 36.62 -1.72
C ASP A 167 43.26 36.74 -2.02
N ILE A 168 43.61 36.81 -3.31
CA ILE A 168 45.00 36.88 -3.78
C ILE A 168 45.23 38.29 -4.30
N THR A 169 45.98 39.09 -3.56
CA THR A 169 46.35 40.45 -4.01
C THR A 169 47.73 40.43 -4.64
N ILE A 170 47.84 40.93 -5.86
CA ILE A 170 49.08 41.12 -6.59
C ILE A 170 49.31 42.63 -6.72
N ASN A 171 50.51 43.07 -6.33
CA ASN A 171 50.99 44.42 -6.56
C ASN A 171 52.33 44.32 -7.30
N ALA A 172 52.29 44.38 -8.62
CA ALA A 172 53.47 44.24 -9.47
C ALA A 172 53.39 45.21 -10.64
N TYR A 173 54.52 45.80 -11.02
CA TYR A 173 54.64 46.68 -12.20
C TYR A 173 53.61 47.82 -12.26
N GLY A 174 53.26 48.41 -11.11
CA GLY A 174 52.30 49.52 -11.02
C GLY A 174 50.82 49.10 -11.17
N VAL A 175 50.53 47.80 -11.30
CA VAL A 175 49.16 47.28 -11.37
C VAL A 175 48.81 46.57 -10.07
N LYS A 176 47.73 47.02 -9.42
CA LYS A 176 47.13 46.34 -8.28
C LYS A 176 45.91 45.55 -8.75
N ALA A 177 45.98 44.22 -8.61
CA ALA A 177 44.87 43.33 -8.92
C ALA A 177 44.61 42.38 -7.75
N THR A 178 43.33 42.16 -7.44
CA THR A 178 42.88 41.22 -6.40
C THR A 178 42.05 40.13 -7.07
N THR A 179 42.47 38.88 -6.95
CA THR A 179 41.67 37.73 -7.40
C THR A 179 40.91 37.16 -6.21
N LEU A 180 39.59 37.16 -6.30
CA LEU A 180 38.70 36.52 -5.33
C LEU A 180 38.42 35.10 -5.80
N GLU A 181 38.94 34.11 -5.07
CA GLU A 181 38.64 32.69 -5.26
C GLU A 181 37.66 32.25 -4.17
N ARG A 182 36.53 31.68 -4.59
CA ARG A 182 35.49 31.16 -3.71
C ARG A 182 35.28 29.70 -4.05
N THR A 183 35.36 28.82 -3.06
CA THR A 183 35.20 27.38 -3.23
C THR A 183 34.12 26.86 -2.31
N LEU A 184 33.08 26.26 -2.88
CA LEU A 184 32.01 25.58 -2.16
C LEU A 184 32.27 24.08 -2.14
N ARG A 185 32.14 23.45 -0.97
CA ARG A 185 32.18 22.00 -0.80
C ARG A 185 30.82 21.51 -0.34
N VAL A 186 30.22 20.61 -1.11
CA VAL A 186 28.96 19.95 -0.75
C VAL A 186 29.22 18.46 -0.69
N THR A 187 28.72 17.82 0.37
CA THR A 187 28.75 16.37 0.51
C THR A 187 27.35 15.83 0.30
N TYR A 188 27.22 14.66 -0.33
CA TYR A 188 25.92 13.99 -0.43
C TYR A 188 26.04 12.50 -0.13
N LYS A 189 24.96 11.94 0.38
CA LYS A 189 24.79 10.51 0.65
C LYS A 189 23.39 10.08 0.22
N ILE A 190 23.31 8.86 -0.27
CA ILE A 190 22.06 8.21 -0.65
C ILE A 190 21.87 7.04 0.28
N LEU A 191 20.75 7.05 0.99
CA LEU A 191 20.39 6.03 1.96
C LEU A 191 19.17 5.26 1.46
N GLU A 192 19.11 3.98 1.83
CA GLU A 192 17.91 3.16 1.69
C GLU A 192 16.89 3.58 2.75
N ALA A 193 15.66 3.92 2.35
CA ALA A 193 14.62 4.37 3.29
C ALA A 193 14.09 3.25 4.20
N SER A 194 14.24 1.98 3.81
CA SER A 194 13.78 0.83 4.59
C SER A 194 14.67 0.56 5.82
N ALA A 195 16.00 0.52 5.60
CA ALA A 195 16.99 0.11 6.58
C ALA A 195 17.86 1.27 7.12
N GLY A 196 17.84 2.43 6.47
CA GLY A 196 18.70 3.57 6.80
C GLY A 196 20.18 3.38 6.41
N GLY A 197 20.50 2.31 5.68
CA GLY A 197 21.86 2.03 5.20
C GLY A 197 22.30 2.99 4.11
N SER A 198 23.51 3.53 4.19
CA SER A 198 24.10 4.36 3.13
C SER A 198 24.56 3.50 1.95
N LEU A 199 23.93 3.67 0.79
CA LEU A 199 24.27 2.96 -0.45
C LEU A 199 25.52 3.55 -1.09
N THR A 200 25.56 4.89 -1.17
CA THR A 200 26.62 5.61 -1.86
C THR A 200 26.66 7.06 -1.42
N GLY A 201 27.81 7.72 -1.59
CA GLY A 201 27.94 9.15 -1.37
C GLY A 201 29.20 9.69 -2.02
N ASP A 202 29.33 11.00 -2.03
CA ASP A 202 30.50 11.70 -2.55
C ASP A 202 30.65 13.11 -1.97
N THR A 203 31.77 13.75 -2.29
CA THR A 203 32.02 15.16 -2.04
C THR A 203 32.26 15.90 -3.35
N VAL A 204 31.44 16.90 -3.64
CA VAL A 204 31.62 17.78 -4.80
C VAL A 204 32.28 19.09 -4.37
N ARG A 205 33.06 19.65 -5.29
CA ARG A 205 33.73 20.93 -5.13
C ARG A 205 33.43 21.82 -6.35
N ALA A 206 32.86 22.99 -6.09
CA ALA A 206 32.65 24.05 -7.07
C ALA A 206 33.59 25.22 -6.74
N THR A 207 34.18 25.86 -7.76
CA THR A 207 35.15 26.94 -7.56
C THR A 207 34.91 28.05 -8.58
N ALA A 208 34.70 29.27 -8.09
CA ALA A 208 34.50 30.47 -8.88
C ALA A 208 35.64 31.45 -8.61
N LYS A 209 36.08 32.16 -9.65
CA LYS A 209 37.20 33.11 -9.61
C LYS A 209 36.83 34.38 -10.34
N ILE A 210 36.96 35.52 -9.65
CA ILE A 210 36.77 36.84 -10.26
C ILE A 210 38.01 37.67 -9.98
N GLN A 211 38.51 38.36 -11.00
CA GLN A 211 39.61 39.30 -10.87
C GLN A 211 39.06 40.72 -10.77
N GLN A 212 39.53 41.45 -9.75
CA GLN A 212 39.26 42.85 -9.52
C GLN A 212 40.53 43.67 -9.74
N THR A 213 40.38 44.87 -10.29
CA THR A 213 41.45 45.86 -10.48
C THR A 213 40.97 47.21 -9.97
N ALA A 214 41.86 48.21 -9.92
CA ALA A 214 41.51 49.56 -9.49
C ALA A 214 40.31 50.17 -10.26
N ASN A 215 40.13 49.80 -11.53
CA ASN A 215 39.09 50.34 -12.42
C ASN A 215 37.96 49.35 -12.72
N ALA A 216 38.02 48.13 -12.18
CA ALA A 216 37.01 47.10 -12.39
C ALA A 216 36.82 46.30 -11.10
N SER A 217 35.72 46.57 -10.41
CA SER A 217 35.30 45.84 -9.21
C SER A 217 33.92 45.27 -9.46
N THR A 218 33.82 43.95 -9.40
CA THR A 218 32.54 43.23 -9.37
C THR A 218 32.31 42.76 -7.95
N ASN A 219 31.34 43.34 -7.26
CA ASN A 219 30.91 42.88 -5.95
C ASN A 219 29.68 41.99 -6.16
N ASP A 220 29.90 40.68 -6.25
CA ASP A 220 28.85 39.77 -6.64
C ASP A 220 28.43 38.86 -5.48
N ALA A 221 27.34 39.25 -4.81
CA ALA A 221 26.67 38.41 -3.84
C ALA A 221 26.09 37.12 -4.47
N SER A 222 26.06 37.03 -5.82
CA SER A 222 25.53 35.88 -6.55
C SER A 222 26.53 34.74 -6.76
N MET A 223 27.84 34.93 -6.50
CA MET A 223 28.85 33.87 -6.70
C MET A 223 28.48 32.58 -5.93
N ILE A 224 27.89 32.71 -4.75
CA ILE A 224 27.46 31.55 -3.97
C ILE A 224 26.28 30.84 -4.64
N ASN A 225 25.35 31.56 -5.26
CA ASN A 225 24.22 30.95 -5.96
C ASN A 225 24.71 30.16 -7.19
N GLU A 226 25.66 30.71 -7.95
CA GLU A 226 26.28 30.00 -9.08
C GLU A 226 27.03 28.75 -8.61
N LEU A 227 27.78 28.84 -7.51
CA LEU A 227 28.47 27.69 -6.91
C LEU A 227 27.50 26.61 -6.42
N LEU A 228 26.32 26.99 -5.91
CA LEU A 228 25.29 26.05 -5.48
C LEU A 228 24.69 25.30 -6.68
N ASP A 229 24.38 26.01 -7.77
CA ASP A 229 23.91 25.40 -9.02
C ASP A 229 24.97 24.47 -9.63
N GLU A 230 26.23 24.90 -9.70
CA GLU A 230 27.35 24.07 -10.17
C GLU A 230 27.52 22.82 -9.30
N SER A 231 27.36 22.95 -7.99
CA SER A 231 27.44 21.83 -7.05
C SER A 231 26.27 20.85 -7.26
N ALA A 232 25.05 21.35 -7.41
CA ALA A 232 23.88 20.53 -7.73
C ALA A 232 24.10 19.74 -9.02
N LYS A 233 24.62 20.38 -10.07
CA LYS A 233 24.92 19.73 -11.35
C LYS A 233 25.92 18.60 -11.21
N LYS A 234 27.01 18.83 -10.48
CA LYS A 234 28.01 17.79 -10.19
C LYS A 234 27.45 16.63 -9.38
N ILE A 235 26.54 16.91 -8.43
CA ILE A 235 25.85 15.86 -7.66
C ILE A 235 24.97 15.03 -8.58
N THR A 236 24.17 15.68 -9.42
CA THR A 236 23.28 15.06 -10.40
C THR A 236 24.07 14.20 -11.41
N ASP A 237 25.18 14.69 -11.94
CA ASP A 237 26.05 13.93 -12.84
C ASP A 237 26.68 12.70 -12.14
N GLY A 238 27.09 12.87 -10.88
CA GLY A 238 27.55 11.78 -10.03
C GLY A 238 26.46 10.75 -9.77
N LEU A 239 25.23 11.19 -9.51
CA LEU A 239 24.05 10.34 -9.33
C LEU A 239 23.75 9.53 -10.58
N LYS A 240 23.70 10.19 -11.75
CA LYS A 240 23.51 9.55 -13.06
C LYS A 240 24.53 8.45 -13.31
N THR A 241 25.79 8.72 -13.01
CA THR A 241 26.88 7.74 -13.14
C THR A 241 26.67 6.54 -12.20
N ARG A 242 26.29 6.78 -10.94
CA ARG A 242 26.06 5.72 -9.94
C ARG A 242 24.83 4.87 -10.26
N VAL A 243 23.79 5.47 -10.83
CA VAL A 243 22.62 4.76 -11.39
C VAL A 243 23.05 3.87 -12.55
N ALA A 244 23.85 4.39 -13.50
CA ALA A 244 24.36 3.62 -14.63
C ALA A 244 25.26 2.45 -14.19
N GLN A 245 25.98 2.61 -13.08
CA GLN A 245 26.82 1.57 -12.47
C GLN A 245 26.03 0.55 -11.61
N ASN A 246 24.70 0.62 -11.56
CA ASN A 246 23.84 -0.19 -10.68
C ASN A 246 24.20 -0.11 -9.17
N ARG A 247 24.86 0.98 -8.74
CA ARG A 247 25.12 1.25 -7.31
C ARG A 247 23.87 1.74 -6.58
N ILE A 248 22.88 2.17 -7.37
CA ILE A 248 21.53 2.53 -6.94
C ILE A 248 20.63 1.66 -7.81
N ALA A 249 20.28 0.49 -7.28
CA ALA A 249 19.36 -0.39 -7.99
C ALA A 249 18.00 0.31 -8.09
N PRO A 250 17.29 0.24 -9.22
CA PRO A 250 15.86 0.56 -9.18
C PRO A 250 15.23 -0.40 -8.18
N THR A 251 14.50 0.12 -7.20
CA THR A 251 13.60 -0.73 -6.43
C THR A 251 12.53 -1.15 -7.41
N ALA A 252 12.70 -2.30 -8.07
CA ALA A 252 11.59 -2.97 -8.72
C ALA A 252 10.53 -3.03 -7.64
N ALA A 253 9.43 -2.28 -7.82
CA ALA A 253 8.45 -1.97 -6.78
C ALA A 253 8.28 -3.20 -5.90
N LYS A 254 9.02 -3.25 -4.79
CA LYS A 254 8.98 -4.40 -3.89
C LYS A 254 7.71 -4.12 -3.14
N ALA A 255 6.60 -4.49 -3.76
CA ALA A 255 5.44 -4.88 -3.00
C ALA A 255 5.92 -6.12 -2.24
N ASN A 256 6.61 -5.89 -1.12
CA ASN A 256 6.83 -6.88 -0.09
C ASN A 256 5.44 -7.15 0.45
N PHE A 257 4.69 -7.97 -0.27
CA PHE A 257 3.42 -8.47 0.17
C PHE A 257 3.71 -9.40 1.34
N VAL A 258 3.11 -9.10 2.47
CA VAL A 258 3.19 -9.91 3.67
C VAL A 258 1.86 -10.60 3.90
N ASN A 259 1.93 -11.84 4.36
CA ASN A 259 0.75 -12.61 4.72
C ASN A 259 0.39 -12.34 6.17
N VAL A 260 -0.78 -11.73 6.38
CA VAL A 260 -1.36 -11.54 7.71
C VAL A 260 -2.53 -12.51 7.88
N ASN A 261 -2.56 -13.20 9.01
CA ASN A 261 -3.65 -14.11 9.37
C ASN A 261 -4.71 -13.36 10.17
N ILE A 262 -5.93 -13.26 9.64
CA ILE A 262 -7.03 -12.56 10.31
C ILE A 262 -7.94 -13.60 10.95
N GLN A 263 -8.14 -13.47 12.26
CA GLN A 263 -9.08 -14.26 13.04
C GLN A 263 -10.23 -13.36 13.51
N LEU A 264 -11.46 -13.87 13.43
CA LEU A 264 -12.64 -13.12 13.85
C LEU A 264 -13.22 -13.72 15.13
N GLU A 265 -13.53 -12.85 16.07
CA GLU A 265 -14.29 -13.17 17.29
C GLU A 265 -15.52 -12.27 17.33
N ALA A 266 -16.69 -12.83 17.64
CA ALA A 266 -17.87 -12.02 17.91
C ALA A 266 -17.88 -11.59 19.38
N VAL A 267 -17.99 -10.29 19.61
CA VAL A 267 -18.21 -9.73 20.93
C VAL A 267 -19.69 -9.90 21.28
N ASP A 268 -19.97 -10.22 22.55
CA ASP A 268 -21.30 -10.27 23.15
C ASP A 268 -22.29 -11.34 22.64
N MET A 269 -21.85 -12.30 21.83
CA MET A 269 -22.66 -13.48 21.53
C MET A 269 -22.36 -14.62 22.50
N MET A 270 -23.27 -14.81 23.48
CA MET A 270 -23.27 -15.96 24.37
C MET A 270 -24.49 -16.83 24.05
N ILE A 271 -24.25 -18.08 23.62
CA ILE A 271 -25.32 -19.08 23.56
C ILE A 271 -25.27 -19.89 24.86
N PRO A 272 -26.29 -19.81 25.73
CA PRO A 272 -26.39 -20.72 26.87
C PRO A 272 -26.61 -22.16 26.38
N ASP A 273 -25.84 -23.12 26.89
CA ASP A 273 -26.04 -24.54 26.59
C ASP A 273 -27.19 -25.08 27.44
N VAL A 274 -28.33 -25.31 26.79
CA VAL A 274 -29.57 -25.80 27.39
C VAL A 274 -29.57 -27.32 27.33
N ARG A 275 -29.30 -27.98 28.45
CA ARG A 275 -29.33 -29.44 28.58
C ARG A 275 -30.65 -29.91 29.18
N LEU A 276 -31.14 -31.03 28.66
CA LEU A 276 -32.33 -31.71 29.15
C LEU A 276 -31.90 -32.78 30.16
N GLY A 277 -32.24 -32.60 31.44
CA GLY A 277 -31.99 -33.59 32.48
C GLY A 277 -32.91 -34.82 32.35
N ALA A 278 -32.56 -35.92 33.03
CA ALA A 278 -33.31 -37.17 33.03
C ALA A 278 -34.77 -37.04 33.52
N GLU A 279 -35.12 -35.93 34.17
CA GLU A 279 -36.48 -35.61 34.64
C GLU A 279 -37.19 -34.54 33.81
N ASN A 280 -36.75 -34.30 32.56
CA ASN A 280 -37.32 -33.28 31.68
C ASN A 280 -37.22 -31.83 32.22
N THR A 281 -36.29 -31.60 33.17
CA THR A 281 -35.95 -30.28 33.72
C THR A 281 -34.91 -29.60 32.83
N VAL A 282 -35.15 -28.34 32.50
CA VAL A 282 -34.27 -27.51 31.69
C VAL A 282 -33.18 -26.94 32.60
N SER A 283 -31.96 -27.46 32.51
CA SER A 283 -30.81 -26.84 33.17
C SER A 283 -30.01 -26.04 32.14
N ILE A 284 -29.98 -24.72 32.31
CA ILE A 284 -29.08 -23.84 31.57
C ILE A 284 -27.68 -24.05 32.17
N SER A 285 -26.76 -24.65 31.42
CA SER A 285 -25.37 -24.77 31.87
C SER A 285 -24.62 -23.46 31.66
N GLU A 286 -23.67 -23.15 32.53
CA GLU A 286 -22.84 -21.93 32.52
C GLU A 286 -21.80 -21.89 31.38
N SER A 287 -21.86 -22.83 30.44
CA SER A 287 -20.90 -22.98 29.34
C SER A 287 -21.02 -21.82 28.34
N LYS A 288 -20.05 -20.90 28.31
CA LYS A 288 -20.00 -19.79 27.35
C LYS A 288 -19.28 -20.21 26.06
N PHE A 289 -20.00 -20.38 24.96
CA PHE A 289 -19.39 -20.62 23.65
C PHE A 289 -19.00 -19.30 22.97
N LYS A 290 -17.73 -19.17 22.56
CA LYS A 290 -17.27 -18.08 21.68
C LYS A 290 -17.77 -18.33 20.26
N ILE A 291 -18.42 -17.33 19.66
CA ILE A 291 -18.84 -17.39 18.26
C ILE A 291 -17.81 -16.68 17.40
N SER A 292 -17.30 -17.35 16.38
CA SER A 292 -16.43 -16.74 15.37
C SER A 292 -17.24 -16.48 14.10
N PRO A 293 -17.40 -15.22 13.66
CA PRO A 293 -18.01 -14.91 12.38
C PRO A 293 -17.19 -15.50 11.23
N LEU A 294 -17.85 -15.99 10.19
CA LEU A 294 -17.21 -16.43 8.95
C LEU A 294 -17.61 -15.52 7.78
N ASN A 295 -16.74 -15.48 6.76
CA ASN A 295 -16.95 -14.78 5.49
C ASN A 295 -17.16 -13.26 5.65
N ALA A 296 -16.39 -12.60 6.52
CA ALA A 296 -16.33 -11.14 6.55
C ALA A 296 -15.45 -10.63 5.40
N THR A 297 -15.88 -9.59 4.71
CA THR A 297 -15.10 -8.95 3.64
C THR A 297 -13.98 -8.13 4.27
N VAL A 298 -12.76 -8.30 3.76
CA VAL A 298 -11.57 -7.56 4.18
C VAL A 298 -11.22 -6.57 3.06
N GLU A 299 -11.28 -5.30 3.41
CA GLU A 299 -10.82 -4.18 2.59
C GLU A 299 -9.51 -3.63 3.15
N VAL A 300 -8.56 -3.35 2.27
CA VAL A 300 -7.30 -2.68 2.59
C VAL A 300 -7.16 -1.45 1.72
N ASP A 301 -6.97 -0.30 2.35
CA ASP A 301 -6.79 1.00 1.67
C ASP A 301 -7.92 1.32 0.67
N GLY A 302 -9.14 0.85 0.97
CA GLY A 302 -10.35 1.05 0.16
C GLY A 302 -10.59 0.01 -0.94
N VAL A 303 -9.73 -1.02 -1.06
CA VAL A 303 -9.88 -2.11 -2.03
C VAL A 303 -10.22 -3.41 -1.31
N ALA A 304 -11.26 -4.13 -1.73
CA ALA A 304 -11.59 -5.45 -1.21
C ALA A 304 -10.56 -6.49 -1.70
N ILE A 305 -9.85 -7.12 -0.77
CA ILE A 305 -8.74 -8.03 -1.09
C ILE A 305 -8.99 -9.49 -0.69
N GLY A 306 -10.01 -9.76 0.13
CA GLY A 306 -10.33 -11.13 0.51
C GLY A 306 -11.43 -11.25 1.56
N SER A 307 -11.45 -12.42 2.19
CA SER A 307 -12.41 -12.76 3.24
C SER A 307 -11.72 -13.29 4.50
N ALA A 308 -12.30 -12.98 5.65
CA ALA A 308 -11.85 -13.44 6.97
C ALA A 308 -12.90 -14.36 7.61
N PRO A 309 -12.48 -15.33 8.45
CA PRO A 309 -11.11 -15.60 8.88
C PRO A 309 -10.26 -16.25 7.77
N GLY A 310 -8.99 -15.88 7.70
CA GLY A 310 -8.11 -16.36 6.62
C GLY A 310 -6.81 -15.58 6.51
N LYS A 311 -5.94 -16.05 5.61
CA LYS A 311 -4.70 -15.36 5.24
C LYS A 311 -4.99 -14.32 4.18
N VAL A 312 -4.51 -13.11 4.42
CA VAL A 312 -4.68 -11.97 3.53
C VAL A 312 -3.31 -11.41 3.19
N SER A 313 -3.07 -11.18 1.91
CA SER A 313 -1.83 -10.63 1.39
C SER A 313 -1.98 -9.12 1.24
N LEU A 314 -1.15 -8.35 1.97
CA LEU A 314 -1.13 -6.89 1.89
C LEU A 314 0.29 -6.35 1.87
N ARG A 315 0.47 -5.09 1.48
CA ARG A 315 1.79 -4.45 1.47
C ARG A 315 2.34 -4.38 2.89
N SER A 316 3.63 -4.70 3.05
CA SER A 316 4.33 -4.51 4.32
C SER A 316 4.31 -3.04 4.76
N GLY A 317 4.13 -2.78 6.05
CA GLY A 317 4.05 -1.43 6.60
C GLY A 317 2.64 -1.03 7.01
N PHE A 318 2.37 0.28 7.07
CA PHE A 318 1.08 0.78 7.55
C PHE A 318 0.00 0.69 6.47
N SER A 319 -1.11 0.02 6.81
CA SER A 319 -2.29 -0.08 5.96
C SER A 319 -3.57 0.11 6.76
N LYS A 320 -4.59 0.71 6.14
CA LYS A 320 -5.91 0.87 6.73
C LYS A 320 -6.76 -0.37 6.42
N LEU A 321 -7.03 -1.17 7.43
CA LEU A 321 -7.94 -2.32 7.32
C LEU A 321 -9.36 -1.90 7.65
N ARG A 322 -10.30 -2.36 6.83
CA ARG A 322 -11.73 -2.30 7.09
C ARG A 322 -12.33 -3.69 6.91
N ILE A 323 -13.04 -4.16 7.92
CA ILE A 323 -13.70 -5.47 7.90
C ILE A 323 -15.20 -5.26 8.03
N THR A 324 -15.94 -5.80 7.06
CA THR A 324 -17.39 -5.65 6.97
C THR A 324 -18.06 -7.02 6.91
N ARG A 325 -19.16 -7.17 7.63
CA ARG A 325 -20.01 -8.35 7.59
C ARG A 325 -21.45 -7.95 7.87
N GLU A 326 -22.38 -8.54 7.14
CA GLU A 326 -23.81 -8.35 7.40
C GLU A 326 -24.16 -8.77 8.85
N GLY A 327 -24.94 -7.94 9.54
CA GLY A 327 -25.31 -8.15 10.94
C GLY A 327 -24.28 -7.68 11.96
N PHE A 328 -23.12 -7.19 11.51
CA PHE A 328 -22.08 -6.63 12.38
C PHE A 328 -21.81 -5.15 12.07
N LYS A 329 -21.26 -4.44 13.05
CA LYS A 329 -20.73 -3.09 12.86
C LYS A 329 -19.43 -3.18 12.06
N THR A 330 -19.22 -2.23 11.15
CA THR A 330 -17.97 -2.10 10.41
C THR A 330 -16.82 -1.88 11.37
N TRP A 331 -15.76 -2.68 11.25
CA TRP A 331 -14.54 -2.52 12.01
C TRP A 331 -13.48 -1.87 11.13
N GLU A 332 -12.79 -0.86 11.64
CA GLU A 332 -11.75 -0.14 10.89
C GLU A 332 -10.56 0.20 11.80
N ARG A 333 -9.33 -0.11 11.35
CA ARG A 333 -8.10 0.18 12.09
C ARG A 333 -6.90 0.24 11.15
N THR A 334 -5.97 1.15 11.44
CA THR A 334 -4.65 1.14 10.83
C THR A 334 -3.74 0.13 11.54
N ILE A 335 -3.13 -0.77 10.79
CA ILE A 335 -2.16 -1.74 11.33
C ILE A 335 -0.80 -1.56 10.67
N ASN A 336 0.26 -1.99 11.35
CA ASN A 336 1.56 -2.22 10.72
C ASN A 336 1.67 -3.71 10.35
N ALA A 337 1.62 -4.01 9.06
CA ALA A 337 1.60 -5.34 8.50
C ALA A 337 3.00 -5.95 8.44
N VAL A 338 3.15 -7.12 9.06
CA VAL A 338 4.40 -7.90 9.12
C VAL A 338 4.11 -9.36 8.73
N GLU A 339 5.07 -10.03 8.09
CA GLU A 339 4.92 -11.43 7.66
C GLU A 339 4.57 -12.35 8.83
N GLY A 340 3.53 -13.17 8.65
CA GLY A 340 3.08 -14.14 9.64
C GLY A 340 2.32 -13.56 10.84
N GLN A 341 2.08 -12.24 10.86
CA GLN A 341 1.32 -11.60 11.94
C GLN A 341 -0.10 -12.18 12.01
N THR A 342 -0.57 -12.47 13.23
CA THR A 342 -1.96 -12.87 13.47
C THR A 342 -2.72 -11.73 14.14
N LEU A 343 -3.81 -11.30 13.51
CA LEU A 343 -4.68 -10.24 13.97
C LEU A 343 -6.02 -10.84 14.42
N SER A 344 -6.31 -10.76 15.72
CA SER A 344 -7.62 -11.13 16.27
C SER A 344 -8.53 -9.90 16.28
N VAL A 345 -9.58 -9.95 15.48
CA VAL A 345 -10.55 -8.86 15.31
C VAL A 345 -11.84 -9.22 16.02
N ALA A 346 -12.21 -8.38 16.98
CA ALA A 346 -13.44 -8.50 17.73
C ALA A 346 -14.55 -7.69 17.03
N LEU A 347 -15.52 -8.37 16.45
CA LEU A 347 -16.67 -7.78 15.75
C LEU A 347 -17.88 -7.70 16.69
N SER A 348 -18.46 -6.51 16.82
CA SER A 348 -19.71 -6.30 17.57
C SER A 348 -20.91 -6.37 16.61
N MET A 349 -22.01 -6.99 17.05
CA MET A 349 -23.25 -7.00 16.26
C MET A 349 -23.82 -5.59 16.09
N SER A 350 -24.49 -5.37 14.96
CA SER A 350 -25.35 -4.20 14.77
C SER A 350 -26.71 -4.42 15.43
N ASP A 351 -27.45 -3.35 15.69
CA ASP A 351 -28.76 -3.44 16.34
C ASP A 351 -29.75 -4.29 15.54
N ALA A 352 -29.71 -4.15 14.20
CA ALA A 352 -30.50 -4.97 13.28
C ALA A 352 -30.05 -6.45 13.29
N GLY A 353 -28.74 -6.72 13.39
CA GLY A 353 -28.21 -8.07 13.52
C GLY A 353 -28.66 -8.75 14.81
N TYR A 354 -28.57 -8.01 15.92
CA TYR A 354 -29.04 -8.47 17.23
C TYR A 354 -30.55 -8.76 17.25
N ALA A 355 -31.37 -7.91 16.62
CA ALA A 355 -32.81 -8.13 16.52
C ALA A 355 -33.15 -9.45 15.79
N ARG A 356 -32.52 -9.71 14.64
CA ARG A 356 -32.69 -10.97 13.89
C ARG A 356 -32.23 -12.19 14.70
N TRP A 357 -31.13 -12.04 15.43
CA TRP A 357 -30.61 -13.11 16.30
C TRP A 357 -31.58 -13.43 17.45
N LYS A 358 -32.16 -12.40 18.07
CA LYS A 358 -33.16 -12.56 19.13
C LYS A 358 -34.42 -13.26 18.60
N GLU A 359 -34.95 -12.83 17.47
CA GLU A 359 -36.10 -13.47 16.81
C GLU A 359 -35.83 -14.94 16.50
N SER A 360 -34.65 -15.24 15.94
CA SER A 360 -34.23 -16.62 15.65
C SER A 360 -34.12 -17.47 16.91
N THR A 361 -33.58 -16.91 17.99
CA THR A 361 -33.42 -17.61 19.27
C THR A 361 -34.78 -17.87 19.92
N GLU A 362 -35.69 -16.89 19.92
CA GLU A 362 -37.06 -17.03 20.40
C GLU A 362 -37.83 -18.09 19.59
N PHE A 363 -37.68 -18.12 18.27
CA PHE A 363 -38.25 -19.16 17.43
C PHE A 363 -37.78 -20.57 17.81
N ILE A 364 -36.47 -20.76 18.01
CA ILE A 364 -35.91 -22.06 18.42
C ILE A 364 -36.39 -22.46 19.81
N ILE A 365 -36.46 -21.51 20.76
CA ILE A 365 -37.01 -21.76 22.10
C ILE A 365 -38.49 -22.16 21.99
N ASN A 366 -39.28 -21.48 21.17
CA ASN A 366 -40.69 -21.80 20.96
C ASN A 366 -40.88 -23.19 20.31
N LEU A 367 -40.06 -23.57 19.32
CA LEU A 367 -40.09 -24.93 18.77
C LEU A 367 -39.75 -26.00 19.83
N LYS A 368 -38.76 -25.73 20.68
CA LYS A 368 -38.42 -26.63 21.79
C LYS A 368 -39.56 -26.73 22.81
N ASN A 369 -40.21 -25.61 23.15
CA ASN A 369 -41.34 -25.61 24.08
C ASN A 369 -42.58 -26.31 23.49
N ASN A 370 -42.87 -26.10 22.21
CA ASN A 370 -44.01 -26.73 21.53
C ASN A 370 -43.81 -28.24 21.37
N SER A 371 -42.61 -28.69 20.98
CA SER A 371 -42.30 -30.12 20.94
C SER A 371 -42.42 -30.79 22.32
N LYS A 372 -42.02 -30.08 23.39
CA LYS A 372 -42.22 -30.56 24.77
C LYS A 372 -43.69 -30.67 25.15
N LEU A 373 -44.52 -29.73 24.73
CA LEU A 373 -45.96 -29.79 24.96
C LEU A 373 -46.57 -30.98 24.21
N THR A 374 -46.11 -31.26 22.99
CA THR A 374 -46.53 -32.44 22.22
C THR A 374 -46.14 -33.75 22.91
N ASP A 375 -44.90 -33.88 23.40
CA ASP A 375 -44.46 -35.06 24.19
C ASP A 375 -45.33 -35.26 25.45
N GLY A 376 -45.64 -34.17 26.15
CA GLY A 376 -46.51 -34.18 27.33
C GLY A 376 -47.94 -34.61 27.02
N GLN A 377 -48.51 -34.12 25.91
CA GLN A 377 -49.84 -34.51 25.44
C GLN A 377 -49.90 -35.99 25.06
N VAL A 378 -48.87 -36.51 24.39
CA VAL A 378 -48.76 -37.94 24.06
C VAL A 378 -48.74 -38.78 25.35
N LYS A 379 -47.99 -38.37 26.36
CA LYS A 379 -47.92 -39.07 27.66
C LYS A 379 -49.24 -39.05 28.42
N VAL A 380 -50.02 -37.96 28.35
CA VAL A 380 -51.37 -37.88 28.94
C VAL A 380 -52.33 -38.80 28.19
N LEU A 381 -52.29 -38.84 26.85
CA LEU A 381 -53.11 -39.75 26.04
C LEU A 381 -52.78 -41.22 26.32
N GLU A 382 -51.51 -41.57 26.48
CA GLU A 382 -51.09 -42.91 26.91
C GLU A 382 -51.59 -43.24 28.32
N GLY A 383 -51.51 -42.29 29.26
CA GLY A 383 -52.05 -42.43 30.61
C GLY A 383 -53.58 -42.64 30.62
N MET A 384 -54.30 -41.87 29.80
CA MET A 384 -55.75 -42.03 29.61
C MET A 384 -56.10 -43.35 28.94
N GLY A 385 -55.34 -43.78 27.93
CA GLY A 385 -55.49 -45.07 27.28
C GLY A 385 -55.25 -46.23 28.25
N LYS A 386 -54.25 -46.10 29.13
CA LYS A 386 -53.98 -47.07 30.19
C LYS A 386 -55.13 -47.10 31.21
N MET A 387 -55.59 -45.94 31.67
CA MET A 387 -56.75 -45.84 32.56
C MET A 387 -58.00 -46.46 31.93
N LEU A 388 -58.28 -46.20 30.66
CA LEU A 388 -59.40 -46.79 29.91
C LEU A 388 -59.25 -48.31 29.78
N SER A 389 -58.04 -48.80 29.51
CA SER A 389 -57.75 -50.24 29.45
C SER A 389 -57.90 -50.95 30.80
N GLU A 390 -57.63 -50.24 31.90
CA GLU A 390 -57.79 -50.75 33.27
C GLU A 390 -59.24 -50.56 33.78
N SER A 391 -60.04 -49.71 33.12
CA SER A 391 -61.44 -49.41 33.47
C SER A 391 -62.44 -50.37 32.85
N PHE A 392 -62.10 -51.64 32.60
CA PHE A 392 -63.11 -52.64 32.24
C PHE A 392 -64.16 -52.75 33.35
N SER A 393 -65.31 -52.12 33.09
CA SER A 393 -66.49 -52.11 33.93
C SER A 393 -66.94 -53.53 34.23
N ARG A 394 -66.91 -53.91 35.51
CA ARG A 394 -67.76 -54.99 36.03
C ARG A 394 -69.20 -54.46 36.09
N MET A 395 -70.00 -54.73 35.06
CA MET A 395 -71.46 -54.69 35.20
C MET A 395 -71.87 -55.93 35.98
N ASP A 396 -72.16 -55.77 37.27
CA ASP A 396 -72.76 -56.81 38.09
C ASP A 396 -74.25 -56.50 38.29
N THR A 397 -75.10 -57.36 37.72
CA THR A 397 -76.56 -57.31 37.82
C THR A 397 -76.97 -57.99 39.12
N LYS A 398 -77.02 -57.24 40.24
CA LYS A 398 -77.98 -57.42 41.37
C LYS A 398 -77.76 -56.39 42.48
N GLU A 399 -78.83 -55.62 42.69
CA GLU A 399 -79.23 -54.79 43.85
C GLU A 399 -78.29 -53.69 44.42
N ASN A 400 -78.82 -52.46 44.37
CA ASN A 400 -78.38 -51.21 45.02
C ASN A 400 -77.00 -50.64 44.64
N VAL A 401 -76.93 -50.04 43.45
CA VAL A 401 -75.78 -49.27 42.97
C VAL A 401 -75.85 -47.81 43.46
N LYS A 402 -74.86 -47.40 44.26
CA LYS A 402 -74.52 -45.98 44.47
C LYS A 402 -73.29 -45.67 43.62
N LEU A 403 -73.48 -44.95 42.52
CA LEU A 403 -72.41 -44.50 41.62
C LEU A 403 -71.56 -43.45 42.37
N VAL A 404 -70.35 -43.80 42.75
CA VAL A 404 -69.35 -42.84 43.23
C VAL A 404 -68.37 -42.60 42.09
N ILE A 405 -68.44 -41.42 41.48
CA ILE A 405 -67.47 -40.95 40.49
C ILE A 405 -66.30 -40.33 41.25
N PRO A 406 -65.07 -40.86 41.17
CA PRO A 406 -63.91 -40.23 41.78
C PRO A 406 -63.48 -39.03 40.92
N GLY A 407 -63.62 -37.81 41.44
CA GLY A 407 -63.09 -36.61 40.76
C GLY A 407 -63.86 -35.29 40.90
N VAL A 408 -64.76 -35.13 41.87
CA VAL A 408 -65.34 -33.81 42.19
C VAL A 408 -65.12 -33.49 43.67
N ARG A 409 -64.23 -32.52 43.91
CA ARG A 409 -64.34 -31.59 45.03
C ARG A 409 -64.12 -30.19 44.50
#